data_AF-A0A1J0P989-F1
#
_entry.id   AF-A0A1J0P989-F1
#
_cell.length_a   1.000
_cell.length_b   1.000
_cell.length_c   1.000
_cell.angle_alpha   90.00
_cell.angle_beta   90.00
_cell.angle_gamma   90.00
#
_symmetry.space_group_name_H-M   'P 1'
#
loop_
_entity.id
_entity.type
_entity.pdbx_description
1 polymer ?
#
loop_
_entity_poly.entity_id
_entity_poly.type
_entity_poly.pdbx_seq_one_letter_code
_entity_poly.pdbx_strand_id
1 'polypeptide(L)'
;MALRSASEFPPSPEPEALGDTYSECRAALVSANRSRGVLKAQSDRRGVVIAELKRELGELEADLADEARTKLRLHALNAKLGAVIRELEDTGDAMVGLIDESERQSGFWLVEMFRRLITQASRWRQAKAHAAALASESAVDSQGSAELTPRQINGNLINEQP
;
A
#
# COMPACT_ATOMS: atom_id res chain seq x y z
N MET A 1 41.57 -22.95 -12.92
CA MET A 1 42.01 -24.28 -12.44
C MET A 1 40.78 -25.02 -11.93
N ALA A 2 40.50 -26.20 -12.46
CA ALA A 2 39.43 -27.06 -11.94
C ALA A 2 39.74 -27.47 -10.50
N LEU A 3 38.73 -27.54 -9.63
CA LEU A 3 38.87 -28.05 -8.27
C LEU A 3 39.03 -29.58 -8.35
N ARG A 4 40.20 -30.11 -7.97
CA ARG A 4 40.39 -31.55 -7.80
C ARG A 4 39.84 -31.98 -6.45
N SER A 5 39.03 -33.02 -6.45
CA SER A 5 38.51 -33.63 -5.23
C SER A 5 39.61 -34.37 -4.47
N ALA A 6 39.46 -34.47 -3.14
CA ALA A 6 40.34 -35.29 -2.31
C ALA A 6 40.35 -36.77 -2.75
N SER A 7 39.26 -37.24 -3.37
CA SER A 7 39.12 -38.59 -3.92
C SER A 7 39.92 -38.83 -5.21
N GLU A 8 40.48 -37.78 -5.83
CA GLU A 8 41.29 -37.89 -7.05
C GLU A 8 42.77 -38.12 -6.75
N PHE A 9 43.19 -38.02 -5.49
CA PHE A 9 44.55 -38.28 -5.07
C PHE A 9 44.72 -39.75 -4.66
N PRO A 10 45.85 -40.39 -5.03
CA PRO A 10 46.09 -41.78 -4.68
C PRO A 10 46.22 -41.93 -3.15
N PRO A 11 45.55 -42.91 -2.52
CA PRO A 11 45.64 -43.13 -1.08
C PRO A 11 47.03 -43.61 -0.62
N SER A 12 47.82 -44.17 -1.54
CA SER A 12 49.20 -44.61 -1.31
C SER A 12 50.06 -44.26 -2.54
N PRO A 13 50.63 -43.04 -2.61
CA PRO A 13 51.54 -42.66 -3.68
C PRO A 13 52.87 -43.43 -3.60
N GLU A 14 53.51 -43.66 -4.74
CA GLU A 14 54.87 -44.21 -4.79
C GLU A 14 55.86 -43.26 -4.08
N PRO A 15 56.91 -43.80 -3.44
CA PRO A 15 57.84 -42.99 -2.63
C PRO A 15 58.55 -41.89 -3.44
N GLU A 16 58.78 -42.11 -4.74
CA GLU A 16 59.40 -41.13 -5.64
C GLU A 16 58.45 -39.98 -6.00
N ALA A 17 57.14 -40.23 -6.06
CA ALA A 17 56.11 -39.25 -6.41
C ALA A 17 55.45 -38.57 -5.19
N LEU A 18 55.87 -38.95 -3.98
CA LEU A 18 55.21 -38.58 -2.73
C LEU A 18 55.28 -37.07 -2.45
N GLY A 19 56.43 -36.44 -2.74
CA GLY A 19 56.63 -34.99 -2.59
C GLY A 19 55.71 -34.18 -3.52
N ASP A 20 55.66 -34.57 -4.79
CA ASP A 20 54.83 -33.91 -5.80
C ASP A 20 53.34 -34.09 -5.48
N THR A 21 52.91 -35.32 -5.16
CA THR A 21 51.53 -35.63 -4.79
C THR A 21 51.08 -34.82 -3.56
N TYR A 22 51.95 -34.69 -2.54
CA TYR A 22 51.66 -33.86 -1.37
C TYR A 22 51.53 -32.38 -1.73
N SER A 23 52.40 -31.86 -2.61
CA SER A 23 52.34 -30.47 -3.06
C SER A 23 51.04 -30.16 -3.80
N GLU A 24 50.58 -31.09 -4.66
CA GLU A 24 49.31 -30.99 -5.37
C GLU A 24 48.11 -31.08 -4.43
N CYS A 25 48.12 -32.02 -3.48
CA CYS A 25 47.09 -32.14 -2.44
C CYS A 25 46.95 -30.84 -1.66
N ARG A 26 48.08 -30.25 -1.22
CA ARG A 26 48.09 -28.99 -0.48
C ARG A 26 47.54 -27.85 -1.33
N ALA A 27 47.92 -27.77 -2.61
CA ALA A 27 47.41 -26.76 -3.53
C ALA A 27 45.88 -26.90 -3.74
N ALA A 28 45.38 -28.11 -3.91
CA ALA A 28 43.94 -28.40 -4.03
C ALA A 28 43.17 -28.02 -2.76
N LEU A 29 43.71 -28.36 -1.57
CA LEU A 29 43.10 -28.02 -0.29
C LEU A 29 43.03 -26.50 -0.07
N VAL A 30 44.09 -25.76 -0.40
CA VAL A 30 44.11 -24.29 -0.32
C VAL A 30 43.10 -23.68 -1.29
N SER A 31 43.04 -24.19 -2.51
CA SER A 31 42.06 -23.76 -3.52
C SER A 31 40.61 -23.99 -3.06
N ALA A 32 40.32 -25.18 -2.53
CA ALA A 32 38.98 -25.53 -2.02
C ALA A 32 38.58 -24.71 -0.80
N ASN A 33 39.51 -24.42 0.12
CA ASN A 33 39.21 -23.53 1.25
C ASN A 33 38.93 -22.09 0.80
N ARG A 34 39.67 -21.60 -0.20
CA ARG A 34 39.42 -20.28 -0.80
C ARG A 34 38.04 -20.22 -1.46
N SER A 35 37.67 -21.24 -2.25
CA SER A 35 36.35 -21.29 -2.89
C SER A 35 35.23 -21.39 -1.85
N ARG A 36 35.40 -22.18 -0.79
CA ARG A 36 34.46 -22.24 0.34
C ARG A 36 34.26 -20.87 0.99
N GLY A 37 35.34 -20.12 1.21
CA GLY A 37 35.28 -18.77 1.74
C GLY A 37 34.46 -17.81 0.86
N VAL A 38 34.69 -17.85 -0.45
CA VAL A 38 33.93 -17.05 -1.44
C VAL A 38 32.46 -17.44 -1.45
N LEU A 39 32.14 -18.74 -1.46
CA LEU A 39 30.76 -19.22 -1.45
C LEU A 39 30.04 -18.85 -0.16
N LYS A 40 30.70 -18.96 0.99
CA LYS A 40 30.14 -18.53 2.28
C LYS A 40 29.84 -17.03 2.26
N ALA A 41 30.79 -16.20 1.84
CA ALA A 41 30.57 -14.76 1.73
C ALA A 41 29.42 -14.41 0.76
N GLN A 42 29.30 -15.13 -0.36
CA GLN A 42 28.20 -14.95 -1.29
C GLN A 42 26.85 -15.38 -0.69
N SER A 43 26.83 -16.49 0.05
CA SER A 43 25.65 -16.96 0.79
C SER A 43 25.21 -15.94 1.84
N ASP A 44 26.15 -15.41 2.61
CA ASP A 44 25.89 -14.41 3.64
C ASP A 44 25.29 -13.12 3.01
N ARG A 45 25.87 -12.64 1.90
CA ARG A 45 25.32 -11.50 1.14
C ARG A 45 23.91 -11.76 0.63
N ARG A 46 23.64 -12.96 0.08
CA ARG A 46 22.29 -13.34 -0.38
C ARG A 46 21.32 -13.39 0.81
N GLY A 47 21.76 -13.88 1.97
CA GLY A 47 20.97 -13.90 3.19
C GLY A 47 20.51 -12.50 3.62
N VAL A 48 21.41 -11.51 3.56
CA VAL A 48 21.09 -10.10 3.86
C VAL A 48 20.04 -9.57 2.89
N VAL A 49 20.24 -9.75 1.57
CA VAL A 49 19.28 -9.29 0.55
C VAL A 49 17.91 -9.94 0.73
N ILE A 50 17.87 -11.24 1.03
CA ILE A 50 16.60 -11.94 1.29
C ILE A 50 15.89 -11.37 2.53
N ALA A 51 16.64 -11.04 3.58
CA ALA A 51 16.06 -10.43 4.78
C ALA A 51 15.48 -9.04 4.50
N GLU A 52 16.18 -8.24 3.69
CA GLU A 52 15.73 -6.91 3.26
C GLU A 52 14.48 -6.98 2.39
N LEU A 53 14.46 -7.85 1.37
CA LEU A 53 13.27 -8.07 0.53
C LEU A 53 12.07 -8.56 1.34
N LYS A 54 12.28 -9.40 2.36
CA LYS A 54 11.20 -9.83 3.26
C LYS A 54 10.64 -8.69 4.10
N ARG A 55 11.50 -7.77 4.55
CA ARG A 55 11.07 -6.56 5.26
C ARG A 55 10.24 -5.68 4.33
N GLU A 56 10.72 -5.42 3.12
CA GLU A 56 10.01 -4.61 2.12
C GLU A 56 8.66 -5.22 1.74
N LEU A 57 8.59 -6.54 1.55
CA LEU A 57 7.32 -7.24 1.32
C LEU A 57 6.34 -7.05 2.49
N GLY A 58 6.82 -7.14 3.72
CA GLY A 58 5.98 -6.90 4.90
C GLY A 58 5.44 -5.46 4.97
N GLU A 59 6.24 -4.48 4.55
CA GLU A 59 5.80 -3.07 4.46
C GLU A 59 4.75 -2.89 3.37
N LEU A 60 4.97 -3.45 2.17
CA LEU A 60 4.01 -3.41 1.07
C LEU A 60 2.69 -4.11 1.41
N GLU A 61 2.73 -5.23 2.15
CA GLU A 61 1.54 -5.92 2.62
C GLU A 61 0.73 -5.07 3.61
N ALA A 62 1.42 -4.33 4.49
CA ALA A 62 0.77 -3.40 5.41
C ALA A 62 0.12 -2.23 4.66
N ASP A 63 0.84 -1.63 3.71
CA ASP A 63 0.34 -0.54 2.87
C ASP A 63 -0.88 -0.98 2.07
N LEU A 64 -0.85 -2.19 1.49
CA LEU A 64 -1.98 -2.75 0.75
C LEU A 64 -3.20 -2.99 1.64
N ALA A 65 -2.99 -3.44 2.88
CA ALA A 65 -4.07 -3.62 3.84
C ALA A 65 -4.73 -2.28 4.20
N ASP A 66 -3.95 -1.22 4.35
CA ASP A 66 -4.47 0.12 4.59
C ASP A 66 -5.19 0.69 3.36
N GLU A 67 -4.65 0.48 2.15
CA GLU A 67 -5.33 0.85 0.91
C GLU A 67 -6.67 0.11 0.73
N ALA A 68 -6.74 -1.17 1.10
CA ALA A 68 -7.98 -1.93 1.06
C ALA A 68 -9.03 -1.33 2.02
N ARG A 69 -8.62 -0.91 3.22
CA ARG A 69 -9.50 -0.24 4.19
C ARG A 69 -9.99 1.11 3.67
N THR A 70 -9.13 1.92 3.07
CA THR A 70 -9.53 3.21 2.49
C THR A 70 -10.47 3.02 1.30
N LYS A 71 -10.23 2.04 0.43
CA LYS A 71 -11.16 1.68 -0.67
C LYS A 71 -12.53 1.27 -0.15
N LEU A 72 -12.60 0.41 0.85
CA LEU A 72 -13.87 0.03 1.47
C LEU A 72 -14.61 1.24 2.04
N ARG A 73 -13.89 2.16 2.70
CA ARG A 73 -14.45 3.41 3.22
C ARG A 73 -15.00 4.30 2.10
N LEU A 74 -14.26 4.46 1.00
CA LEU A 74 -14.69 5.22 -0.18
C LEU A 74 -15.94 4.60 -0.83
N HIS A 75 -15.99 3.27 -0.95
CA HIS A 75 -17.18 2.58 -1.45
C HIS A 75 -18.41 2.82 -0.56
N ALA A 76 -18.24 2.77 0.76
CA ALA A 76 -19.31 3.10 1.70
C ALA A 76 -19.77 4.56 1.55
N LEU A 77 -18.84 5.50 1.38
CA LEU A 77 -19.17 6.91 1.16
C LEU A 77 -19.89 7.14 -0.16
N ASN A 78 -19.44 6.51 -1.25
CA ASN A 78 -20.11 6.57 -2.55
C ASN A 78 -21.54 6.01 -2.50
N ALA A 79 -21.76 4.93 -1.74
CA ALA A 79 -23.11 4.40 -1.53
C ALA A 79 -24.01 5.40 -0.79
N LYS A 80 -23.49 6.08 0.24
CA LYS A 80 -24.20 7.16 0.94
C LYS A 80 -24.50 8.34 0.01
N LEU A 81 -23.54 8.77 -0.81
CA LEU A 81 -23.73 9.84 -1.77
C LEU A 81 -24.82 9.48 -2.80
N GLY A 82 -24.81 8.24 -3.31
CA GLY A 82 -25.84 7.76 -4.21
C GLY A 82 -27.24 7.78 -3.59
N ALA A 83 -27.37 7.47 -2.30
CA ALA A 83 -28.64 7.59 -1.58
C ALA A 83 -29.11 9.05 -1.49
N VAL A 84 -28.20 9.97 -1.17
CA VAL A 84 -28.51 11.41 -1.13
C VAL A 84 -28.94 11.91 -2.52
N ILE A 85 -28.24 11.52 -3.59
CA ILE A 85 -28.61 11.92 -4.96
C ILE A 85 -30.03 11.47 -5.31
N ARG A 86 -30.39 10.21 -5.00
CA ARG A 86 -31.76 9.71 -5.23
C ARG A 86 -32.80 10.49 -4.43
N GLU A 87 -32.52 10.82 -3.18
CA GLU A 87 -33.42 11.64 -2.37
C GLU A 87 -33.60 13.05 -2.97
N LEU A 88 -32.53 13.62 -3.52
CA LEU A 88 -32.57 14.92 -4.21
C LEU A 88 -33.37 14.82 -5.52
N GLU A 89 -33.21 13.75 -6.29
CA GLU A 89 -33.98 13.47 -7.51
C GLU A 89 -35.47 13.30 -7.20
N ASP A 90 -35.83 12.44 -6.24
CA ASP A 90 -37.22 12.23 -5.81
C ASP A 90 -37.87 13.53 -5.31
N THR A 91 -37.12 14.35 -4.57
CA THR A 91 -37.58 15.66 -4.10
C THR A 91 -37.77 16.62 -5.26
N GLY A 92 -36.85 16.62 -6.23
CA GLY A 92 -36.93 17.40 -7.46
C GLY A 92 -38.16 17.07 -8.29
N ASP A 93 -38.39 15.78 -8.56
CA ASP A 93 -39.54 15.29 -9.32
C ASP A 93 -40.86 15.63 -8.61
N ALA A 94 -40.90 15.50 -7.28
CA ALA A 94 -42.07 15.92 -6.50
C ALA A 94 -42.32 17.43 -6.59
N MET A 95 -41.29 18.27 -6.65
CA MET A 95 -41.44 19.71 -6.84
C MET A 95 -41.95 20.07 -8.23
N VAL A 96 -41.43 19.40 -9.28
CA VAL A 96 -41.91 19.59 -10.66
C VAL A 96 -43.37 19.18 -10.78
N GLY A 97 -43.76 18.03 -10.22
CA GLY A 97 -45.16 17.60 -10.22
C GLY A 97 -46.10 18.55 -9.47
N LEU A 98 -45.62 19.20 -8.41
CA LEU A 98 -46.38 20.26 -7.74
C LEU A 98 -46.50 21.51 -8.62
N ILE A 99 -45.46 21.91 -9.35
CA ILE A 99 -45.54 23.07 -10.26
C ILE A 99 -46.52 22.78 -11.41
N ASP A 100 -46.47 21.60 -12.01
CA ASP A 100 -47.37 21.22 -13.12
C ASP A 100 -48.86 21.17 -12.69
N GLU A 101 -49.15 20.71 -11.46
CA GLU A 101 -50.50 20.73 -10.91
C GLU A 101 -50.96 22.16 -10.55
N SER A 102 -50.01 23.06 -10.29
CA SER A 102 -50.27 24.48 -9.99
C SER A 102 -50.78 25.27 -11.15
N GLU A 103 -50.32 24.95 -12.35
CA GLU A 103 -50.79 25.61 -13.56
C GLU A 103 -52.26 25.25 -13.85
N ARG A 104 -52.83 24.24 -13.16
CA ARG A 104 -54.17 23.69 -13.41
C ARG A 104 -55.26 24.09 -12.40
N GLN A 105 -54.94 24.71 -11.25
CA GLN A 105 -55.93 24.97 -10.17
C GLN A 105 -55.84 26.37 -9.49
N SER A 106 -56.95 26.84 -8.88
CA SER A 106 -57.15 28.23 -8.39
C SER A 106 -56.61 28.53 -6.98
N GLY A 107 -56.52 29.83 -6.62
CA GLY A 107 -55.68 30.41 -5.56
C GLY A 107 -55.67 29.83 -4.13
N PHE A 108 -56.68 29.07 -3.69
CA PHE A 108 -56.60 28.31 -2.41
C PHE A 108 -55.57 27.18 -2.49
N TRP A 109 -55.46 26.57 -3.67
CA TRP A 109 -54.50 25.53 -3.98
C TRP A 109 -53.06 26.08 -3.95
N LEU A 110 -52.86 27.36 -4.26
CA LEU A 110 -51.56 28.03 -4.21
C LEU A 110 -50.93 28.00 -2.80
N VAL A 111 -51.74 28.22 -1.75
CA VAL A 111 -51.27 28.23 -0.35
C VAL A 111 -50.85 26.83 0.10
N GLU A 112 -51.62 25.81 -0.26
CA GLU A 112 -51.27 24.41 0.02
C GLU A 112 -50.02 23.98 -0.78
N MET A 113 -49.88 24.46 -2.02
CA MET A 113 -48.66 24.23 -2.80
C MET A 113 -47.45 24.92 -2.18
N PHE A 114 -47.56 26.17 -1.72
CA PHE A 114 -46.44 26.86 -1.04
C PHE A 114 -46.04 26.11 0.24
N ARG A 115 -47.01 25.61 1.00
CA ARG A 115 -46.74 24.77 2.18
C ARG A 115 -45.98 23.49 1.80
N ARG A 116 -46.35 22.83 0.70
CA ARG A 116 -45.65 21.64 0.20
C ARG A 116 -44.26 21.95 -0.33
N LEU A 117 -44.09 23.04 -1.09
CA LEU A 117 -42.78 23.51 -1.55
C LEU A 117 -41.85 23.85 -0.38
N ILE A 118 -42.36 24.50 0.67
CA ILE A 118 -41.56 24.79 1.88
C ILE A 118 -41.11 23.48 2.54
N THR A 119 -41.96 22.45 2.55
CA THR A 119 -41.63 21.14 3.10
C THR A 119 -40.60 20.40 2.24
N GLN A 120 -40.66 20.51 0.91
CA GLN A 120 -39.65 19.94 0.03
C GLN A 120 -38.33 20.72 0.11
N ALA A 121 -38.39 22.04 0.19
CA ALA A 121 -37.22 22.89 0.38
C ALA A 121 -36.54 22.65 1.74
N SER A 122 -37.28 22.26 2.79
CA SER A 122 -36.71 21.88 4.07
C SER A 122 -36.01 20.52 4.00
N ARG A 123 -36.60 19.53 3.32
CA ARG A 123 -35.96 18.23 3.01
C ARG A 123 -34.69 18.42 2.18
N TRP A 124 -34.75 19.24 1.13
CA TRP A 124 -33.57 19.61 0.34
C TRP A 124 -32.45 20.22 1.19
N ARG A 125 -32.79 21.14 2.10
CA ARG A 125 -31.81 21.71 3.03
C ARG A 125 -31.21 20.67 3.98
N GLN A 126 -32.01 19.72 4.46
CA GLN A 126 -31.54 18.63 5.31
C GLN A 126 -30.60 17.68 4.54
N ALA A 127 -30.97 17.27 3.32
CA ALA A 127 -30.12 16.46 2.45
C ALA A 127 -28.81 17.18 2.11
N LYS A 128 -28.85 18.49 1.83
CA LYS A 128 -27.65 19.31 1.62
C LYS A 128 -26.77 19.40 2.87
N ALA A 129 -27.37 19.55 4.06
CA ALA A 129 -26.64 19.55 5.33
C ALA A 129 -26.01 18.19 5.61
N HIS A 130 -26.71 17.10 5.31
CA HIS A 130 -26.19 15.74 5.42
C HIS A 130 -25.02 15.49 4.46
N ALA A 131 -25.14 15.95 3.20
CA ALA A 131 -24.04 15.91 2.24
C ALA A 131 -22.82 16.75 2.69
N ALA A 132 -23.06 17.94 3.25
CA ALA A 132 -22.00 18.78 3.79
C ALA A 132 -21.31 18.14 5.01
N ALA A 133 -22.08 17.47 5.89
CA ALA A 133 -21.53 16.74 7.02
C ALA A 133 -20.64 15.56 6.57
N LEU A 134 -21.09 14.80 5.56
CA LEU A 134 -20.29 13.74 4.94
C LEU A 134 -19.01 14.28 4.28
N ALA A 135 -19.09 15.45 3.62
CA ALA A 135 -17.93 16.12 3.05
C ALA A 135 -16.94 16.61 4.14
N SER A 136 -17.44 17.14 5.26
CA SER A 136 -16.58 17.54 6.38
C SER A 136 -15.94 16.35 7.10
N GLU A 137 -16.66 15.23 7.24
CA GLU A 137 -16.14 13.99 7.82
C GLU A 137 -14.98 13.46 6.95
N SER A 138 -15.15 13.47 5.62
CA SER A 138 -14.10 13.10 4.67
C SER A 138 -12.84 13.97 4.73
N ALA A 139 -12.98 15.27 5.07
CA ALA A 139 -11.86 16.21 5.17
C ALA A 139 -11.04 15.97 6.45
N VAL A 140 -11.70 15.62 7.57
CA VAL A 140 -11.05 15.30 8.84
C VAL A 140 -10.29 13.97 8.76
N ASP A 141 -10.85 12.97 8.09
CA ASP A 141 -10.18 11.67 7.89
C ASP A 141 -8.95 11.77 6.98
N SER A 142 -8.98 12.67 5.99
CA SER A 142 -7.86 12.91 5.07
C SER A 142 -6.68 13.59 5.77
N GLN A 143 -6.92 14.37 6.83
CA GLN A 143 -5.87 14.97 7.65
C GLN A 143 -5.28 13.98 8.66
N GLY A 144 -6.06 13.04 9.21
CA GLY A 144 -5.57 11.99 10.10
C GLY A 144 -4.66 10.96 9.42
N SER A 145 -4.87 10.68 8.13
CA SER A 145 -3.98 9.79 7.35
C SER A 145 -2.70 10.46 6.86
N ALA A 146 -2.61 11.79 6.85
CA ALA A 146 -1.41 12.53 6.46
C ALA A 146 -0.38 12.66 7.59
N GLU A 147 -0.73 12.28 8.83
CA GLU A 147 0.14 12.43 10.00
C GLU A 147 0.97 11.19 10.36
N LEU A 148 0.85 10.09 9.59
CA LEU A 148 1.66 8.88 9.76
C LEU A 148 2.92 8.85 8.85
N THR A 149 3.76 9.88 9.05
CA THR A 149 5.24 9.94 8.95
C THR A 149 5.96 9.83 7.59
N PRO A 150 7.18 10.42 7.51
CA PRO A 150 8.34 9.54 7.63
C PRO A 150 9.32 10.01 8.71
N ARG A 151 9.71 9.03 9.53
CA ARG A 151 10.82 9.06 10.48
C ARG A 151 12.08 9.57 9.77
N GLN A 152 12.72 10.59 10.34
CA GLN A 152 14.00 11.13 9.90
C GLN A 152 15.05 10.02 9.70
N ILE A 153 15.54 9.86 8.47
CA ILE A 153 16.79 9.19 8.18
C ILE A 153 17.90 10.24 8.35
N ASN A 154 18.61 10.18 9.47
CA ASN A 154 19.80 10.97 9.75
C ASN A 154 20.93 10.60 8.77
N GLY A 155 21.36 11.55 7.94
CA GLY A 155 22.62 11.50 7.22
C GLY A 155 23.67 12.33 7.97
N ASN A 156 24.49 11.67 8.79
CA ASN A 156 25.73 12.22 9.34
C ASN A 156 26.63 12.72 8.19
N LEU A 157 26.82 14.04 8.10
CA LEU A 157 27.90 14.61 7.29
C LEU A 157 29.22 14.45 8.04
N ILE A 158 30.11 13.76 7.36
CA ILE A 158 31.43 13.33 7.78
C ILE A 158 32.36 14.54 7.88
N ASN A 159 33.19 14.49 8.91
CA ASN A 159 34.37 15.30 9.19
C ASN A 159 35.29 15.41 7.96
N GLU A 160 35.59 16.63 7.51
CA GLU A 160 36.79 16.90 6.70
C GLU A 160 37.54 18.10 7.29
N GLN A 161 38.67 17.81 7.95
CA GLN A 161 39.81 18.72 8.08
C GLN A 161 41.08 17.87 7.94
N PRO A 162 42.07 18.33 7.16
CA PRO A 162 43.47 18.23 7.53
C PRO A 162 43.91 19.43 8.39
#